data_AF-A0AA51IAH6-F1
#
_entry.id   AF-A0AA51IAH6-F1
#
_cell.length_a   1.000
_cell.length_b   1.000
_cell.length_c   1.000
_cell.angle_alpha   90.00
_cell.angle_beta   90.00
_cell.angle_gamma   90.00
#
_symmetry.space_group_name_H-M   'P 1'
#
loop_
_entity.id
_entity.type
_entity.pdbx_description
1 polymer ?
#
loop_
_entity_poly.entity_id
_entity_poly.type
_entity_poly.pdbx_seq_one_letter_code
_entity_poly.pdbx_strand_id
1 'polypeptide(L)'
;LPIASPSRWQKFFKSKFLAFIYGQASIYFLVLIGVLILCLLDAIREMQKYSNIESTDHQHLDAEMQGNMRLFRAQRNFYISGFALFLLIVIRRLVQMISELATLYARSEANLRQAQSASATARTLLTQQGDGDVKNKKEVEDLRSQISVLEKELSKEKKDKEAVKSQAESLNKEYDRMSEEYSKLQKKLTVASGDKK
;
A
#
# COMPACT_ATOMS: atom_id res chain seq x y z
N LEU A 1 -30.26 -1.37 -14.44
CA LEU A 1 -28.91 -1.80 -14.90
C LEU A 1 -28.12 -0.53 -15.26
N PRO A 2 -27.02 -0.20 -14.58
CA PRO A 2 -26.29 1.03 -14.89
C PRO A 2 -25.53 0.86 -16.20
N ILE A 3 -25.70 1.83 -17.09
CA ILE A 3 -25.39 1.76 -18.54
C ILE A 3 -23.86 1.72 -18.82
N ALA A 4 -23.01 1.92 -17.82
CA ALA A 4 -21.55 1.75 -17.97
C ALA A 4 -20.88 1.43 -16.62
N SER A 5 -19.78 0.66 -16.67
CA SER A 5 -19.07 0.26 -15.46
C SER A 5 -18.44 1.47 -14.73
N PRO A 6 -18.42 1.48 -13.39
CA PRO A 6 -17.85 2.58 -12.60
C PRO A 6 -16.41 2.92 -12.99
N SER A 7 -15.63 1.91 -13.39
CA SER A 7 -14.23 2.06 -13.83
C SER A 7 -14.09 2.86 -15.14
N ARG A 8 -15.02 2.71 -16.09
CA ARG A 8 -15.00 3.47 -17.36
C ARG A 8 -15.34 4.94 -17.11
N TRP A 9 -16.34 5.20 -16.29
CA TRP A 9 -16.67 6.56 -15.84
C TRP A 9 -15.51 7.20 -15.09
N GLN A 10 -14.86 6.47 -14.19
CA GLN A 10 -13.71 7.00 -13.43
C GLN A 10 -12.53 7.37 -14.34
N LYS A 11 -12.24 6.59 -15.40
CA LYS A 11 -11.23 6.94 -16.41
C LYS A 11 -11.62 8.16 -17.25
N PHE A 12 -12.90 8.27 -17.62
CA PHE A 12 -13.42 9.44 -18.33
C PHE A 12 -13.35 10.71 -17.47
N PHE A 13 -13.78 10.62 -16.21
CA PHE A 13 -13.77 11.73 -15.25
C PHE A 13 -12.35 12.16 -14.84
N LYS A 14 -11.38 11.24 -14.80
CA LYS A 14 -9.97 11.54 -14.53
C LYS A 14 -9.15 11.94 -15.77
N SER A 15 -9.77 12.00 -16.96
CA SER A 15 -9.06 12.40 -18.17
C SER A 15 -8.57 13.85 -18.06
N LYS A 16 -7.40 14.13 -18.66
CA LYS A 16 -6.83 15.49 -18.75
C LYS A 16 -7.80 16.51 -19.36
N PHE A 17 -8.75 16.03 -20.18
CA PHE A 17 -9.84 16.82 -20.74
C PHE A 17 -10.75 17.41 -19.64
N LEU A 18 -11.15 16.62 -18.65
CA LEU A 18 -12.02 17.12 -17.57
C LEU A 18 -11.27 18.02 -16.58
N ALA A 19 -9.99 17.73 -16.33
CA ALA A 19 -9.15 18.60 -15.51
C ALA A 19 -8.95 19.98 -16.17
N PHE A 20 -8.82 20.01 -17.50
CA PHE A 20 -8.78 21.26 -18.27
C PHE A 20 -10.11 22.00 -18.24
N ILE A 21 -11.24 21.29 -18.41
CA ILE A 21 -12.58 21.87 -18.29
C ILE A 21 -12.79 22.44 -16.89
N TYR A 22 -12.36 21.77 -15.82
CA TYR A 22 -12.52 22.27 -14.45
C TYR A 22 -11.79 23.59 -14.23
N GLY A 23 -10.56 23.73 -14.74
CA GLY A 23 -9.78 24.96 -14.65
C GLY A 23 -10.42 26.14 -15.38
N GLN A 24 -10.96 25.90 -16.57
CA GLN A 24 -11.61 26.94 -17.39
C GLN A 24 -13.06 27.22 -16.97
N ALA A 25 -13.77 26.22 -16.42
CA ALA A 25 -15.17 26.33 -16.01
C ALA A 25 -15.38 27.40 -14.93
N SER A 26 -14.42 27.61 -14.03
CA SER A 26 -14.49 28.66 -13.02
C SER A 26 -14.58 30.06 -13.64
N ILE A 27 -13.79 30.30 -14.70
CA ILE A 27 -13.77 31.59 -15.41
C ILE A 27 -15.09 31.80 -16.17
N TYR A 28 -15.53 30.81 -16.96
CA TYR A 28 -16.81 30.89 -17.65
C TYR A 28 -17.99 31.06 -16.69
N PHE A 29 -17.97 30.39 -15.54
CA PHE A 29 -18.99 30.52 -14.52
C PHE A 29 -19.03 31.93 -13.89
N LEU A 30 -17.86 32.52 -13.63
CA LEU A 30 -17.77 33.89 -13.10
C LEU A 30 -18.25 34.92 -14.12
N VAL A 31 -17.87 34.76 -15.39
CA VAL A 31 -18.38 35.60 -16.49
C VAL A 31 -19.90 35.47 -16.63
N LEU A 32 -20.42 34.24 -16.57
CA LEU A 32 -21.87 33.98 -16.64
C LEU A 32 -22.63 34.63 -15.47
N ILE A 33 -22.09 34.56 -14.25
CA ILE A 33 -22.64 35.31 -13.10
C ILE A 33 -22.62 36.81 -13.38
N GLY A 34 -21.52 37.35 -13.88
CA GLY A 34 -21.41 38.77 -14.23
C GLY A 34 -22.49 39.20 -15.23
N VAL A 35 -22.69 38.42 -16.29
CA VAL A 35 -23.74 38.67 -17.30
C VAL A 35 -25.13 38.61 -16.67
N LEU A 36 -25.42 37.61 -15.85
CA LEU A 36 -26.72 37.49 -15.19
C LEU A 36 -26.99 38.63 -14.19
N ILE A 37 -25.96 39.11 -13.48
CA ILE A 37 -26.07 40.29 -12.61
C ILE A 37 -26.36 41.54 -13.44
N LEU A 38 -25.69 41.73 -14.58
CA LEU A 38 -25.98 42.84 -15.48
C LEU A 38 -27.42 42.77 -16.02
N CYS A 39 -27.90 41.60 -16.41
CA CYS A 39 -29.31 41.41 -16.82
C CYS A 39 -30.30 41.71 -15.68
N LEU A 40 -29.97 41.32 -14.44
CA LEU A 40 -30.79 41.62 -13.27
C LEU A 40 -30.85 43.13 -13.00
N LEU A 41 -29.70 43.81 -13.06
CA LEU A 41 -29.61 45.26 -12.88
C LEU A 41 -30.33 46.02 -13.99
N ASP A 42 -30.23 45.56 -15.24
CA ASP A 42 -30.96 46.14 -16.37
C ASP A 42 -32.47 45.97 -16.18
N ALA A 43 -32.93 44.78 -15.76
CA ALA A 43 -34.34 44.55 -15.45
C ALA A 43 -34.85 45.42 -14.29
N ILE A 44 -34.05 45.61 -13.23
CA ILE A 44 -34.38 46.52 -12.11
C ILE A 44 -34.47 47.96 -12.62
N ARG A 45 -33.50 48.41 -13.41
CA ARG A 45 -33.46 49.76 -13.99
C ARG A 45 -34.67 50.00 -14.89
N GLU A 46 -35.02 49.04 -15.75
CA GLU A 46 -36.24 49.12 -16.57
C GLU A 46 -37.49 49.16 -15.70
N MET A 47 -37.59 48.31 -14.66
CA MET A 47 -38.74 48.30 -13.77
C MET A 47 -38.93 49.64 -13.04
N GLN A 48 -37.85 50.25 -12.54
CA GLN A 48 -37.88 51.56 -11.91
C GLN A 48 -38.21 52.68 -12.90
N LYS A 49 -37.64 52.63 -14.12
CA LYS A 49 -37.87 53.62 -15.17
C LYS A 49 -39.34 53.63 -15.63
N TYR A 50 -39.94 52.46 -15.82
CA TYR A 50 -41.32 52.36 -16.31
C TYR A 50 -42.37 52.36 -15.18
N SER A 51 -41.96 52.30 -13.91
CA SER A 51 -42.86 52.40 -12.74
C SER A 51 -43.19 53.84 -12.34
N ASN A 52 -42.36 54.83 -12.70
CA ASN A 52 -42.47 56.22 -12.25
C ASN A 52 -42.82 57.20 -13.39
N ILE A 53 -43.33 56.73 -14.52
CA ILE A 53 -43.79 57.62 -15.59
C ILE A 53 -45.08 58.29 -15.11
N GLU A 54 -44.97 59.54 -14.66
CA GLU A 54 -46.08 60.37 -14.21
C GLU A 54 -46.80 61.00 -15.40
N SER A 55 -48.11 60.77 -15.48
CA SER A 55 -48.97 61.05 -16.62
C SER A 55 -49.11 62.55 -16.87
N THR A 56 -48.53 63.07 -17.95
CA THR A 56 -48.80 64.45 -18.42
C THR A 56 -49.55 64.41 -19.76
N ASP A 57 -50.83 64.78 -19.67
CA ASP A 57 -51.76 65.27 -20.70
C ASP A 57 -52.01 64.45 -21.99
N HIS A 58 -53.27 64.04 -22.16
CA HIS A 58 -54.06 63.51 -23.29
C HIS A 58 -53.47 62.70 -24.48
N GLN A 59 -52.16 62.52 -24.67
CA GLN A 59 -51.56 61.40 -25.48
C GLN A 59 -51.49 60.08 -24.67
N HIS A 60 -52.39 59.96 -23.69
CA HIS A 60 -52.26 59.29 -22.41
C HIS A 60 -52.38 57.76 -22.48
N LEU A 61 -53.38 57.22 -23.19
CA LEU A 61 -53.65 55.79 -23.13
C LEU A 61 -52.63 54.94 -23.88
N ASP A 62 -52.21 55.34 -25.09
CA ASP A 62 -51.27 54.54 -25.88
C ASP A 62 -49.85 54.56 -25.29
N ALA A 63 -49.43 55.70 -24.73
CA ALA A 63 -48.14 55.82 -24.05
C ALA A 63 -48.12 55.05 -22.72
N GLU A 64 -49.19 55.11 -21.92
CA GLU A 64 -49.33 54.32 -20.69
C GLU A 64 -49.42 52.82 -21.00
N MET A 65 -50.17 52.42 -22.03
CA MET A 65 -50.29 51.02 -22.43
C MET A 65 -48.93 50.44 -22.88
N GLN A 66 -48.14 51.22 -23.63
CA GLN A 66 -46.78 50.83 -24.00
C GLN A 66 -45.83 50.79 -22.79
N GLY A 67 -45.96 51.73 -21.85
CA GLY A 67 -45.20 51.75 -20.60
C GLY A 67 -45.47 50.51 -19.74
N ASN A 68 -46.75 50.22 -19.52
CA ASN A 68 -47.20 49.04 -18.77
C ASN A 68 -46.73 47.73 -19.42
N MET A 69 -46.78 47.62 -20.75
CA MET A 69 -46.30 46.43 -21.45
C MET A 69 -44.78 46.23 -21.31
N ARG A 70 -44.00 47.32 -21.30
CA ARG A 70 -42.55 47.28 -21.03
C ARG A 70 -42.27 46.92 -19.57
N LEU A 71 -43.07 47.43 -18.62
CA LEU A 71 -42.99 47.08 -17.21
C LEU A 71 -43.21 45.57 -16.98
N PHE A 72 -44.25 44.98 -17.58
CA PHE A 72 -44.49 43.52 -17.50
C PHE A 72 -43.38 42.69 -18.13
N ARG A 73 -42.68 43.22 -19.13
CA ARG A 73 -41.49 42.57 -19.71
C ARG A 73 -40.34 42.62 -18.71
N ALA A 74 -40.05 43.79 -18.14
CA ALA A 74 -38.99 43.97 -17.16
C ALA A 74 -39.21 43.10 -15.90
N GLN A 75 -40.45 43.02 -15.39
CA GLN A 75 -40.80 42.16 -14.25
C GLN A 75 -40.51 40.67 -14.54
N ARG A 76 -40.91 40.17 -15.70
CA ARG A 76 -40.61 38.78 -16.11
C ARG A 76 -39.10 38.53 -16.24
N ASN A 77 -38.39 39.46 -16.87
CA ASN A 77 -36.94 39.38 -17.02
C ASN A 77 -36.23 39.40 -15.67
N PHE A 78 -36.72 40.19 -14.69
CA PHE A 78 -36.23 40.21 -13.33
C PHE A 78 -36.40 38.85 -12.64
N TYR A 79 -37.59 38.24 -12.70
CA TYR A 79 -37.80 36.92 -12.11
C TYR A 79 -36.95 35.84 -12.77
N ILE A 80 -36.86 35.82 -14.11
CA ILE A 80 -36.05 34.83 -14.83
C ILE A 80 -34.56 34.97 -14.48
N SER A 81 -34.01 36.18 -14.52
CA SER A 81 -32.59 36.41 -14.19
C SER A 81 -32.28 36.17 -12.72
N GLY A 82 -33.19 36.54 -11.80
CA GLY A 82 -33.06 36.26 -10.37
C GLY A 82 -33.09 34.77 -10.05
N PHE A 83 -34.06 34.03 -10.61
CA PHE A 83 -34.12 32.57 -10.46
C PHE A 83 -32.92 31.89 -11.10
N ALA A 84 -32.46 32.34 -12.27
CA ALA A 84 -31.26 31.80 -12.92
C ALA A 84 -30.02 31.99 -12.05
N LEU A 85 -29.81 33.16 -11.43
CA LEU A 85 -28.71 33.40 -10.49
C LEU A 85 -28.78 32.47 -9.28
N PHE A 86 -29.97 32.34 -8.68
CA PHE A 86 -30.17 31.45 -7.55
C PHE A 86 -29.86 29.99 -7.91
N LEU A 87 -30.46 29.48 -8.99
CA LEU A 87 -30.24 28.11 -9.46
C LEU A 87 -28.79 27.87 -9.84
N LEU A 88 -28.11 28.84 -10.45
CA LEU A 88 -26.71 28.72 -10.83
C LEU A 88 -25.80 28.51 -9.60
N ILE A 89 -26.07 29.22 -8.50
CA ILE A 89 -25.37 29.03 -7.22
C ILE A 89 -25.67 27.66 -6.63
N VAL A 90 -26.95 27.24 -6.62
CA VAL A 90 -27.37 25.92 -6.12
C VAL A 90 -26.69 24.80 -6.91
N ILE A 91 -26.69 24.88 -8.24
CA ILE A 91 -26.05 23.90 -9.12
C ILE A 91 -24.54 23.85 -8.84
N ARG A 92 -23.87 24.99 -8.69
CA ARG A 92 -22.44 25.01 -8.33
C ARG A 92 -22.19 24.29 -7.01
N ARG A 93 -23.00 24.56 -5.99
CA ARG A 93 -22.89 23.90 -4.68
C ARG A 93 -23.10 22.39 -4.80
N LEU A 94 -24.10 21.96 -5.57
CA LEU A 94 -24.38 20.54 -5.79
C LEU A 94 -23.26 19.83 -6.54
N VAL A 95 -22.72 20.43 -7.61
CA VAL A 95 -21.61 19.86 -8.39
C VAL A 95 -20.35 19.71 -7.53
N GLN A 96 -20.02 20.71 -6.71
CA GLN A 96 -18.91 20.62 -5.75
C GLN A 96 -19.12 19.46 -4.77
N MET A 97 -20.31 19.37 -4.17
CA MET A 97 -20.63 18.33 -3.19
C MET A 97 -20.60 16.92 -3.81
N ILE A 98 -21.14 16.75 -5.02
CA ILE A 98 -21.09 15.47 -5.74
C ILE A 98 -19.65 15.10 -6.08
N SER A 99 -18.82 16.06 -6.48
CA SER A 99 -17.41 15.84 -6.78
C SER A 99 -16.65 15.39 -5.53
N GLU A 100 -16.87 16.05 -4.39
CA GLU A 100 -16.31 15.67 -3.10
C GLU A 100 -16.76 14.26 -2.70
N LEU A 101 -18.06 13.96 -2.80
CA LEU A 101 -18.62 12.65 -2.47
C LEU A 101 -18.03 11.54 -3.36
N ALA A 102 -17.88 11.79 -4.66
CA ALA A 102 -17.26 10.84 -5.59
C ALA A 102 -15.78 10.58 -5.24
N THR A 103 -15.02 11.62 -4.88
CA THR A 103 -13.63 11.46 -4.45
C THR A 103 -13.51 10.72 -3.13
N LEU A 104 -14.40 10.99 -2.17
CA LEU A 104 -14.48 10.30 -0.88
C LEU A 104 -14.81 8.83 -1.08
N TYR A 105 -15.77 8.50 -1.95
CA TYR A 105 -16.14 7.11 -2.24
C TYR A 105 -14.97 6.33 -2.85
N ALA A 106 -14.30 6.91 -3.85
CA ALA A 106 -13.12 6.29 -4.46
C ALA A 106 -11.95 6.13 -3.48
N ARG A 107 -11.75 7.09 -2.56
CA ARG A 107 -10.74 6.99 -1.49
C ARG A 107 -11.11 5.92 -0.47
N SER A 108 -12.37 5.83 -0.06
CA SER A 108 -12.87 4.82 0.87
C SER A 108 -12.63 3.40 0.34
N GLU A 109 -12.95 3.14 -0.93
CA GLU A 109 -12.70 1.83 -1.56
C GLU A 109 -11.20 1.51 -1.61
N ALA A 110 -10.35 2.48 -1.96
CA ALA A 110 -8.90 2.31 -1.96
C ALA A 110 -8.35 2.03 -0.56
N ASN A 111 -8.82 2.77 0.46
CA ASN A 111 -8.42 2.58 1.85
C ASN A 111 -8.84 1.18 2.35
N LEU A 112 -10.04 0.73 2.02
CA LEU A 112 -10.53 -0.58 2.43
C LEU A 112 -9.71 -1.71 1.79
N ARG A 113 -9.37 -1.59 0.50
CA ARG A 113 -8.44 -2.51 -0.17
C ARG A 113 -7.04 -2.49 0.43
N GLN A 114 -6.54 -1.32 0.80
CA GLN A 114 -5.24 -1.16 1.44
C GLN A 114 -5.22 -1.81 2.84
N ALA A 115 -6.27 -1.61 3.64
CA ALA A 115 -6.44 -2.26 4.93
C ALA A 115 -6.48 -3.78 4.79
N GLN A 116 -7.26 -4.31 3.85
CA GLN A 116 -7.31 -5.75 3.57
C GLN A 116 -5.95 -6.32 3.14
N SER A 117 -5.24 -5.60 2.26
CA SER A 117 -3.91 -5.99 1.81
C SER A 117 -2.88 -5.97 2.94
N ALA A 118 -2.93 -4.96 3.81
CA ALA A 118 -2.10 -4.88 5.01
C ALA A 118 -2.42 -6.02 6.00
N SER A 119 -3.70 -6.33 6.22
CA SER A 119 -4.11 -7.46 7.07
C SER A 119 -3.70 -8.81 6.48
N ALA A 120 -3.77 -9.01 5.16
CA ALA A 120 -3.29 -10.21 4.48
C ALA A 120 -1.77 -10.34 4.60
N THR A 121 -1.04 -9.24 4.43
CA THR A 121 0.42 -9.20 4.64
C THR A 121 0.78 -9.52 6.09
N ALA A 122 0.07 -8.95 7.07
CA ALA A 122 0.27 -9.26 8.47
C ALA A 122 0.00 -10.75 8.78
N ARG A 123 -1.07 -11.34 8.22
CA ARG A 123 -1.36 -12.78 8.38
C ARG A 123 -0.28 -13.67 7.76
N THR A 124 0.21 -13.32 6.57
CA THR A 124 1.28 -14.11 5.90
C THR A 124 2.59 -14.02 6.67
N LEU A 125 2.93 -12.85 7.22
CA LEU A 125 4.09 -12.71 8.11
C LEU A 125 3.93 -13.52 9.40
N LEU A 126 2.77 -13.47 10.06
CA LEU A 126 2.51 -14.24 11.29
C LEU A 126 2.58 -15.75 11.04
N THR A 127 2.06 -16.23 9.90
CA THR A 127 2.11 -17.65 9.54
C THR A 127 3.52 -18.09 9.14
N GLN A 128 4.28 -17.29 8.37
CA GLN A 128 5.69 -17.56 8.10
C GLN A 128 6.54 -17.59 9.36
N GLN A 129 6.27 -16.70 10.32
CA GLN A 129 6.99 -16.68 11.59
C GLN A 129 6.65 -17.90 12.45
N GLY A 130 5.39 -18.37 12.42
CA GLY A 130 4.98 -19.61 13.08
C GLY A 130 5.56 -20.87 12.44
N ASP A 131 5.55 -20.97 11.10
CA ASP A 131 6.11 -22.13 10.37
C ASP A 131 7.64 -22.16 10.45
N GLY A 132 8.29 -20.99 10.45
CA GLY A 132 9.74 -20.86 10.67
C GLY A 132 10.16 -21.34 12.05
N ASP A 133 9.39 -21.04 13.10
CA ASP A 133 9.68 -21.48 14.47
C ASP A 133 9.46 -23.00 14.65
N VAL A 134 8.47 -23.58 13.96
CA VAL A 134 8.23 -25.04 13.96
C VAL A 134 9.32 -25.80 13.18
N LYS A 135 9.74 -25.31 12.02
CA LYS A 135 10.86 -25.89 11.26
C LYS A 135 12.18 -25.79 12.02
N ASN A 136 12.50 -24.62 12.58
CA ASN A 136 13.71 -24.45 13.38
C ASN A 136 13.73 -25.38 14.59
N LYS A 137 12.60 -25.57 15.28
CA LYS A 137 12.54 -26.48 16.43
C LYS A 137 12.86 -27.92 16.06
N LYS A 138 12.34 -28.41 14.92
CA LYS A 138 12.66 -29.77 14.44
C LYS A 138 14.11 -29.92 14.03
N GLU A 139 14.68 -28.97 13.28
CA GLU A 139 16.09 -29.01 12.90
C GLU A 139 17.02 -28.96 14.12
N VAL A 140 16.68 -28.18 15.14
CA VAL A 140 17.44 -28.12 16.40
C VAL A 140 17.37 -29.44 17.17
N GLU A 141 16.22 -30.11 17.18
CA GLU A 141 16.05 -31.41 17.84
C GLU A 141 16.84 -32.52 17.11
N ASP A 142 16.78 -32.55 15.78
CA ASP A 142 17.56 -33.48 14.95
C ASP A 142 19.07 -33.27 15.12
N LEU A 143 19.55 -32.02 15.10
CA LEU A 143 20.95 -31.69 15.35
C LEU A 143 21.41 -32.09 16.76
N ARG A 144 20.58 -31.89 17.78
CA ARG A 144 20.88 -32.35 19.15
C ARG A 144 20.99 -33.87 19.22
N SER A 145 20.14 -34.59 18.50
CA SER A 145 20.21 -36.06 18.43
C SER A 145 21.52 -36.53 17.79
N GLN A 146 21.94 -35.89 16.70
CA GLN A 146 23.20 -36.19 16.01
C GLN A 146 24.41 -35.87 16.88
N ILE A 147 24.41 -34.74 17.59
CA ILE A 147 25.47 -34.39 18.54
C ILE A 147 25.59 -35.47 19.62
N SER A 148 24.48 -35.95 20.18
CA SER A 148 24.51 -37.02 21.20
C SER A 148 25.07 -38.34 20.68
N VAL A 149 24.77 -38.70 19.42
CA VAL A 149 25.34 -39.90 18.78
C VAL A 149 26.83 -39.73 18.55
N LEU A 150 27.25 -38.59 17.98
CA LEU A 150 28.65 -38.29 17.72
C LEU A 150 29.48 -38.22 19.02
N GLU A 151 28.93 -37.68 20.12
CA GLU A 151 29.58 -37.68 21.42
C GLU A 151 29.80 -39.11 21.96
N LYS A 152 28.82 -40.00 21.78
CA LYS A 152 28.95 -41.42 22.18
C LYS A 152 30.00 -42.14 21.34
N GLU A 153 30.01 -41.92 20.03
CA GLU A 153 31.02 -42.48 19.13
C GLU A 153 32.42 -41.96 19.46
N LEU A 154 32.58 -40.65 19.67
CA LEU A 154 33.85 -40.05 20.06
C LEU A 154 34.37 -40.60 21.39
N SER A 155 33.47 -40.82 22.36
CA SER A 155 33.83 -41.43 23.65
C SER A 155 34.29 -42.87 23.49
N LYS A 156 33.62 -43.64 22.63
CA LYS A 156 34.03 -45.02 22.30
C LYS A 156 35.37 -45.04 21.58
N GLU A 157 35.54 -44.22 20.55
CA GLU A 157 36.78 -44.06 19.79
C GLU A 157 37.97 -43.68 20.69
N LYS A 158 37.75 -42.78 21.66
CA LYS A 158 38.76 -42.41 22.66
C LYS A 158 39.18 -43.60 23.52
N LYS A 159 38.22 -44.40 24.01
CA LYS A 159 38.50 -45.60 24.79
C LYS A 159 39.25 -46.65 23.95
N ASP A 160 38.82 -46.87 22.72
CA ASP A 160 39.46 -47.81 21.80
C ASP A 160 40.90 -47.36 21.48
N LYS A 161 41.12 -46.06 21.26
CA LYS A 161 42.46 -45.49 21.07
C LYS A 161 43.36 -45.68 22.30
N GLU A 162 42.82 -45.48 23.51
CA GLU A 162 43.57 -45.68 24.75
C GLU A 162 43.91 -47.15 24.97
N ALA A 163 42.98 -48.05 24.67
CA ALA A 163 43.21 -49.50 24.72
C ALA A 163 44.30 -49.93 23.72
N VAL A 164 44.24 -49.46 22.46
CA VAL A 164 45.27 -49.73 21.45
C VAL A 164 46.62 -49.18 21.88
N LYS A 165 46.66 -47.98 22.46
CA LYS A 165 47.90 -47.39 22.99
C LYS A 165 48.50 -48.26 24.09
N SER A 166 47.70 -48.71 25.06
CA SER A 166 48.14 -49.60 26.14
C SER A 166 48.62 -50.97 25.63
N GLN A 167 47.93 -51.54 24.62
CA GLN A 167 48.36 -52.77 23.96
C GLN A 167 49.70 -52.59 23.24
N ALA A 168 49.90 -51.46 22.53
CA ALA A 168 51.16 -51.16 21.85
C ALA A 168 52.31 -50.96 22.84
N GLU A 169 52.09 -50.28 23.96
CA GLU A 169 53.07 -50.14 25.03
C GLU A 169 53.44 -51.49 25.66
N SER A 170 52.45 -52.38 25.85
CA SER A 170 52.69 -53.73 26.37
C SER A 170 53.47 -54.59 25.38
N LEU A 171 53.14 -54.51 24.09
CA LEU A 171 53.86 -55.23 23.03
C LEU A 171 55.31 -54.76 22.90
N ASN A 172 55.55 -53.45 23.00
CA ASN A 172 56.92 -52.91 22.99
C ASN A 172 57.75 -53.47 24.15
N LYS A 173 57.18 -53.58 25.37
CA LYS A 173 57.89 -54.17 26.52
C LYS A 173 58.24 -55.65 26.30
N GLU A 174 57.32 -56.42 25.74
CA GLU A 174 57.59 -57.84 25.40
C GLU A 174 58.63 -57.95 24.28
N TYR A 175 58.62 -57.04 23.31
CA TYR A 175 59.64 -56.97 22.26
C TYR A 175 61.03 -56.66 22.82
N ASP A 176 61.14 -55.67 23.71
CA ASP A 176 62.39 -55.32 24.40
C ASP A 176 62.92 -56.51 25.22
N ARG A 177 62.04 -57.17 25.99
CA ARG A 177 62.38 -58.36 26.77
C ARG A 177 62.89 -59.50 25.88
N MET A 178 62.19 -59.79 24.78
CA MET A 178 62.58 -60.82 23.82
C MET A 178 63.95 -60.49 23.21
N SER A 179 64.19 -59.23 22.83
CA SER A 179 65.47 -58.76 22.30
C SER A 179 66.62 -58.94 23.31
N GLU A 180 66.38 -58.63 24.59
CA GLU A 180 67.35 -58.91 25.66
C GLU A 180 67.64 -60.40 25.83
N GLU A 181 66.62 -61.26 25.78
CA GLU A 181 66.77 -62.71 25.86
C GLU A 181 67.58 -63.26 24.66
N TYR A 182 67.28 -62.79 23.44
CA TYR A 182 68.09 -63.10 22.24
C TYR A 182 69.54 -62.65 22.39
N SER A 183 69.79 -61.44 22.89
CA SER A 183 71.15 -60.94 23.14
C SER A 183 71.90 -61.79 24.17
N LYS A 184 71.23 -62.20 25.25
CA LYS A 184 71.79 -63.12 26.27
C LYS A 184 72.11 -64.49 25.68
N LEU A 185 71.21 -65.07 24.87
CA LEU A 185 71.42 -66.36 24.21
C LEU A 185 72.56 -66.28 23.18
N GLN A 186 72.64 -65.22 22.39
CA GLN A 186 73.70 -65.01 21.41
C GLN A 186 75.07 -64.91 22.09
N LYS A 187 75.19 -64.18 23.20
CA LYS A 187 76.42 -64.12 24.01
C LYS A 187 76.82 -65.51 24.54
N LYS A 188 75.86 -66.28 25.06
CA LYS A 188 76.11 -67.67 25.52
C LYS A 188 76.61 -68.56 24.38
N LEU A 189 76.03 -68.43 23.18
CA LEU A 189 76.46 -69.19 22.01
C LEU A 189 77.87 -68.81 21.56
N THR A 190 78.23 -67.53 21.56
CA THR A 190 79.59 -67.07 21.23
C THR A 190 80.64 -67.53 22.25
N VAL A 191 80.29 -67.58 23.54
CA VAL A 191 81.18 -68.11 24.59
C VAL A 191 81.34 -69.63 24.45
N ALA A 192 80.26 -70.37 24.19
CA ALA A 192 80.30 -71.81 23.97
C ALA A 192 81.05 -72.22 22.68
N SER A 193 81.13 -71.34 21.69
CA SER A 193 81.91 -71.55 20.47
C SER A 193 83.40 -71.20 20.63
N GLY A 194 83.77 -70.43 21.66
CA GLY A 194 85.15 -70.07 22.00
C GLY A 194 85.94 -71.13 22.78
N ASP A 195 85.26 -72.10 23.41
CA ASP A 195 85.87 -73.17 24.24
C ASP A 195 86.30 -74.43 23.45
N LYS A 196 86.42 -74.34 22.12
CA LYS A 196 87.10 -75.35 21.29
C LYS A 196 88.30 -74.74 20.57
N LYS A 197 89.39 -74.51 21.29
CA LYS A 197 90.76 -74.45 20.76
C LYS A 197 91.78 -74.66 21.86
#